data_AF-A0A972TL46-F1
#
_entry.id   AF-A0A972TL46-F1
#
_cell.length_a   1.000
_cell.length_b   1.000
_cell.length_c   1.000
_cell.angle_alpha   90.00
_cell.angle_beta   90.00
_cell.angle_gamma   90.00
#
_symmetry.space_group_name_H-M   'P 1'
#
loop_
_entity.id
_entity.type
_entity.pdbx_description
1 polymer ?
#
loop_
_entity_poly.entity_id
_entity_poly.type
_entity_poly.pdbx_seq_one_letter_code
_entity_poly.pdbx_strand_id
1 'polypeptide(L)' 'KRGFAAPIRHWLRRDLKSYLGEVLLTGEPQIGRIFDMDYVEKIVKQHADGTRDYSHHLWLLLMLELWFKEFGG' A
#
# COMPACT_ATOMS: atom_id res chain seq x y z
N LYS A 1 -11.99 -6.36 20.51
CA LYS A 1 -11.57 -6.57 19.10
C LYS A 1 -10.30 -5.75 18.83
N ARG A 2 -9.11 -6.35 18.92
CA ARG A 2 -7.80 -5.72 18.60
C ARG A 2 -6.93 -6.64 17.72
N GLY A 3 -7.56 -7.48 16.91
CA GLY A 3 -6.83 -8.32 15.94
C GLY A 3 -6.55 -7.51 14.69
N PHE A 4 -5.38 -7.71 14.08
CA PHE A 4 -4.98 -7.21 12.75
C PHE A 4 -4.31 -5.84 12.64
N ALA A 5 -4.62 -4.82 13.44
CA ALA A 5 -3.95 -3.51 13.29
C ALA A 5 -2.43 -3.55 13.57
N ALA A 6 -2.01 -4.24 14.64
CA ALA A 6 -0.59 -4.37 15.00
C ALA A 6 0.21 -5.27 14.03
N PRO A 7 -0.30 -6.44 13.58
CA PRO A 7 0.34 -7.25 12.56
C PRO A 7 0.53 -6.54 11.22
N ILE A 8 -0.50 -5.84 10.72
CA ILE A 8 -0.44 -5.14 9.43
C ILE A 8 0.68 -4.09 9.43
N ARG A 9 0.83 -3.35 10.53
CA ARG A 9 1.91 -2.37 10.67
C ARG A 9 3.30 -3.00 10.59
N HIS A 10 3.48 -4.16 11.19
CA HIS A 10 4.76 -4.87 11.13
C HIS A 10 5.04 -5.39 9.72
N TRP A 11 4.05 -6.06 9.11
CA TRP A 11 4.18 -6.61 7.77
C TRP A 11 4.47 -5.53 6.74
N LEU A 12 3.69 -4.45 6.70
CA LEU A 12 3.88 -3.38 5.72
C LEU A 12 5.21 -2.63 5.86
N ARG A 13 5.79 -2.57 7.07
CA ARG A 13 7.12 -1.96 7.29
C ARG A 13 8.28 -2.91 7.02
N ARG A 14 8.05 -4.22 7.06
CA ARG A 14 9.10 -5.23 6.93
C ARG A 14 8.78 -6.19 5.80
N ASP A 15 8.03 -7.23 6.11
CA ASP A 15 7.88 -8.42 5.26
C ASP A 15 7.25 -8.09 3.90
N LEU A 16 6.34 -7.10 3.86
CA LEU A 16 5.63 -6.66 2.66
C LEU A 16 6.13 -5.32 2.12
N LYS A 17 7.18 -4.71 2.67
CA LYS A 17 7.63 -3.37 2.25
C LYS A 17 7.97 -3.34 0.75
N SER A 18 8.79 -4.29 0.29
CA SER A 18 9.21 -4.38 -1.11
C SER A 18 8.03 -4.71 -2.02
N TYR A 19 7.21 -5.69 -1.61
CA TYR A 19 6.02 -6.10 -2.35
C TYR A 19 5.00 -4.95 -2.50
N LEU A 20 4.80 -4.16 -1.45
CA LEU A 20 3.92 -3.00 -1.49
C LEU A 20 4.44 -1.95 -2.49
N GLY A 21 5.75 -1.67 -2.48
CA GLY A 21 6.35 -0.78 -3.48
C GLY A 21 6.23 -1.32 -4.90
N GLU A 22 6.44 -2.62 -5.09
CA GLU A 22 6.27 -3.28 -6.38
C GLU A 22 4.83 -3.15 -6.89
N VAL A 23 3.84 -3.49 -6.07
CA VAL A 23 2.43 -3.47 -6.48
C VAL A 23 1.90 -2.06 -6.70
N LEU A 24 2.26 -1.10 -5.83
CA LEU A 24 1.67 0.23 -5.85
C LEU A 24 2.46 1.26 -6.67
N LEU A 25 3.76 1.08 -6.89
CA LEU A 25 4.62 2.13 -7.45
C LEU A 25 5.35 1.73 -8.74
N THR A 26 5.25 0.47 -9.18
CA THR A 26 5.89 0.03 -10.42
C THR A 26 4.87 -0.11 -11.56
N GLY A 27 5.28 0.25 -12.77
CA GLY A 27 4.40 0.24 -13.94
C GLY A 27 3.26 1.25 -13.86
N GLU A 28 2.10 0.89 -14.41
CA GLU A 28 0.87 1.69 -14.40
C GLU A 28 -0.21 0.96 -13.58
N PRO A 29 -0.20 1.09 -12.25
CA PRO A 29 -1.19 0.41 -11.41
C PRO A 29 -2.58 0.96 -11.70
N GLN A 30 -3.60 0.10 -11.60
CA GLN A 30 -4.98 0.47 -11.90
C GLN A 30 -5.51 1.55 -10.95
N ILE A 31 -5.06 1.53 -9.69
CA ILE A 31 -5.34 2.60 -8.73
C ILE A 31 -4.87 3.98 -9.21
N GLY A 32 -3.88 4.06 -10.10
CA GLY A 32 -3.40 5.32 -10.68
C GLY A 32 -4.42 6.04 -11.57
N ARG A 33 -5.51 5.38 -11.94
CA ARG A 33 -6.65 6.01 -12.62
C ARG A 33 -7.59 6.77 -11.67
N ILE A 34 -7.45 6.53 -10.36
CA ILE A 34 -8.38 7.00 -9.32
C ILE A 34 -7.66 7.88 -8.29
N PHE A 35 -6.39 7.57 -8.00
CA PHE A 35 -5.60 8.23 -6.98
C PHE A 35 -4.41 9.00 -7.58
N ASP A 36 -4.03 10.07 -6.89
CA ASP A 36 -2.79 10.81 -7.17
C ASP A 36 -1.57 9.96 -6.79
N MET A 37 -0.83 9.51 -7.80
CA MET A 37 0.32 8.63 -7.62
C MET A 37 1.50 9.32 -6.94
N ASP A 38 1.66 10.63 -7.06
CA ASP A 38 2.70 11.37 -6.35
C ASP A 38 2.41 11.37 -4.84
N TYR A 39 1.12 11.51 -4.47
CA TYR A 39 0.71 11.40 -3.09
C TYR A 39 0.84 9.96 -2.55
N VAL A 40 0.49 8.95 -3.36
CA VAL A 40 0.67 7.53 -3.01
C VAL A 40 2.15 7.24 -2.73
N GLU A 41 3.05 7.65 -3.63
CA GLU A 41 4.49 7.47 -3.43
C GLU A 41 4.98 8.15 -2.15
N LYS A 42 4.52 9.39 -1.89
CA LYS A 42 4.85 10.12 -0.66
C LYS A 42 4.44 9.36 0.60
N ILE A 43 3.23 8.82 0.67
CA ILE A 43 2.78 8.09 1.88
C ILE A 43 3.47 6.73 2.03
N VAL A 44 3.84 6.08 0.92
CA VAL A 44 4.67 4.86 0.95
C VAL A 44 6.04 5.17 1.57
N LYS A 45 6.70 6.24 1.11
CA LYS A 45 8.00 6.69 1.64
C LYS A 45 7.90 7.05 3.13
N GLN A 46 6.93 7.87 3.51
CA GLN A 46 6.68 8.28 4.91
C GLN A 46 6.27 7.12 5.84
N HIS A 47 5.75 6.03 5.28
CA HIS A 47 5.49 4.83 6.07
C HIS A 47 6.75 4.01 6.28
N ALA A 48 7.49 3.81 5.18
CA ALA A 48 8.70 3.01 5.10
C ALA A 48 9.86 3.56 5.92
N ASP A 49 9.96 4.89 6.06
CA ASP A 49 10.98 5.58 6.85
C ASP A 49 10.64 5.70 8.34
N GLY A 50 9.39 5.43 8.73
CA GLY A 50 8.93 5.57 10.11
C GLY A 50 8.31 6.93 10.44
N THR A 51 8.34 7.90 9.54
CA THR A 51 7.90 9.29 9.76
C THR A 51 6.44 9.37 10.17
N ARG A 52 5.56 8.60 9.53
CA ARG A 52 4.13 8.53 9.87
C ARG A 52 3.57 7.13 9.67
N ASP A 53 2.53 6.81 10.42
CA ASP A 53 1.82 5.55 10.26
C ASP A 53 0.70 5.66 9.21
N TYR A 54 0.92 5.01 8.06
CA TYR A 54 -0.06 4.88 6.99
C TYR A 54 -0.50 3.42 6.78
N SER A 55 -0.24 2.52 7.74
CA SER A 55 -0.48 1.08 7.55
C SER A 55 -1.90 0.76 7.07
N HIS A 56 -2.91 1.42 7.62
CA HIS A 56 -4.29 1.17 7.22
C HIS A 56 -4.58 1.66 5.78
N HIS A 57 -4.07 2.83 5.41
CA HIS A 57 -4.26 3.40 4.07
C HIS A 57 -3.55 2.54 3.01
N LEU A 58 -2.30 2.20 3.29
CA LEU A 58 -1.48 1.38 2.41
C LEU A 58 -2.01 -0.05 2.26
N TRP A 59 -2.56 -0.62 3.34
CA TRP A 59 -3.25 -1.90 3.28
C TRP A 59 -4.47 -1.85 2.35
N LEU A 60 -5.31 -0.81 2.46
CA LEU A 60 -6.48 -0.67 1.61
C LEU A 60 -6.10 -0.47 0.14
N LEU A 61 -5.09 0.35 -0.14
CA LEU A 61 -4.57 0.56 -1.50
C LEU A 61 -4.01 -0.74 -2.09
N LEU A 62 -3.24 -1.50 -1.31
CA LEU A 62 -2.70 -2.80 -1.72
C LEU A 62 -3.83 -3.77 -2.07
N MET A 63 -4.81 -3.93 -1.18
CA MET A 63 -5.94 -4.83 -1.43
C MET A 63 -6.77 -4.39 -2.64
N LEU A 64 -6.97 -3.10 -2.83
CA LEU A 64 -7.70 -2.56 -3.98
C LEU A 64 -6.98 -2.84 -5.30
N GLU A 65 -5.66 -2.59 -5.36
CA GLU A 65 -4.87 -2.88 -6.55
C GLU A 65 -4.86 -4.38 -6.88
N LEU A 66 -4.74 -5.25 -5.87
CA LEU A 66 -4.84 -6.70 -6.06
C LEU A 66 -6.23 -7.11 -6.56
N TRP A 67 -7.30 -6.49 -6.04
CA TRP A 67 -8.65 -6.73 -6.54
C TRP A 67 -8.79 -6.30 -8.00
N PHE A 68 -8.23 -5.16 -8.42
CA PHE A 68 -8.20 -4.76 -9.83
C PHE A 68 -7.40 -5.71 -10.70
N LYS A 69 -6.28 -6.26 -10.21
CA LYS A 69 -5.48 -7.25 -10.96
C LYS A 69 -6.26 -8.55 -11.20
N GLU A 70 -7.09 -8.96 -10.24
CA GLU A 70 -7.89 -10.19 -10.33
C GLU A 70 -9.20 -10.00 -11.12
N PHE A 71 -9.87 -8.86 -10.96
CA PHE A 71 -11.25 -8.65 -11.45
C PHE A 71 -11.44 -7.43 -12.36
N GLY A 72 -10.41 -6.62 -12.59
CA GLY A 72 -10.49 -5.38 -13.37
C GLY A 72 -10.41 -5.56 -14.89
N GLY A 73 -10.46 -6.81 -15.38
CA GLY A 73 -10.48 -7.19 -16.80
C GLY A 73 -11.87 -7.58 -17.27
#